data_AF-U6D9C0-F1
#
_entry.id   AF-U6D9C0-F1
#
_cell.length_a   1.000
_cell.length_b   1.000
_cell.length_c   1.000
_cell.angle_alpha   90.00
_cell.angle_beta   90.00
_cell.angle_gamma   90.00
#
_symmetry.space_group_name_H-M   'P 1'
#
loop_
_entity.id
_entity.type
_entity.pdbx_description
1 polymer ?
#
loop_
_entity_poly.entity_id
_entity_poly.type
_entity_poly.pdbx_seq_one_letter_code
_entity_poly.pdbx_strand_id
1 'polypeptide(L)'
;GGLHRDCALEADARASARDAALVYHKLHQLHTMGKYTGGHLAAANLALSALNLAECAGDAVSVATLAEIYVAAALRVKTSLPRALHFLTRFFLSSARQACLAQSGSVPLAMQWLCHPVGHRFFVDGDWAVCSTPRESLYSLAGNPVDPLARVTQLFREHLLERALNCVVQPSPSPGSADGDREFSDALGYLQLLNSCSDAAGAPACSFSISSSMATATGTDPVAKWWASLTAVVTHWLRRDEEAAERLYPVVEHLPRALQESERPLPRAALHSFKAARAVLGRGKAESGPASLAICEKASGYLQDSLATTPAGSSIDKAMQLFLCDLLLVARTSLWRRQQPPAPTQASQGPGPGAQASALELRGFQRDLSGLRRLAQSFRPAMRRVFLHEATARLMAGASP
;
A
#
# COMPACT_ATOMS: atom_id res chain seq x y z
N GLY A 1 -57.62 -21.21 9.12
CA GLY A 1 -56.97 -20.89 7.84
C GLY A 1 -56.44 -19.47 7.70
N GLY A 2 -56.55 -18.58 8.71
CA GLY A 2 -56.02 -17.21 8.65
C GLY A 2 -54.53 -17.10 8.95
N LEU A 3 -54.07 -17.65 10.08
CA LEU A 3 -52.67 -17.57 10.54
C LEU A 3 -51.63 -18.05 9.52
N HIS A 4 -51.90 -19.12 8.77
CA HIS A 4 -50.97 -19.62 7.77
C HIS A 4 -50.90 -18.73 6.51
N ARG A 5 -52.02 -18.07 6.17
CA ARG A 5 -52.09 -17.11 5.08
C ARG A 5 -51.40 -15.79 5.46
N ASP A 6 -51.49 -15.38 6.72
CA ASP A 6 -50.78 -14.21 7.25
C ASP A 6 -49.26 -14.46 7.30
N CYS A 7 -48.79 -15.64 7.72
CA CYS A 7 -47.37 -15.98 7.65
C CYS A 7 -46.81 -16.02 6.23
N ALA A 8 -47.59 -16.50 5.24
CA ALA A 8 -47.18 -16.49 3.84
C ALA A 8 -47.09 -15.06 3.29
N LEU A 9 -48.06 -14.20 3.60
CA LEU A 9 -48.05 -12.79 3.23
C LEU A 9 -46.88 -12.03 3.87
N GLU A 10 -46.55 -12.32 5.13
CA GLU A 10 -45.37 -11.76 5.81
C GLU A 10 -44.06 -12.20 5.14
N ALA A 11 -43.94 -13.47 4.77
CA ALA A 11 -42.77 -13.99 4.07
C ALA A 11 -42.61 -13.33 2.68
N ASP A 12 -43.71 -13.18 1.94
CA ASP A 12 -43.73 -12.51 0.63
C ASP A 12 -43.36 -11.03 0.75
N ALA A 13 -43.88 -10.34 1.78
CA ALA A 13 -43.53 -8.95 2.06
C ALA A 13 -42.04 -8.77 2.39
N ARG A 14 -41.46 -9.66 3.22
CA ARG A 14 -40.02 -9.65 3.53
C ARG A 14 -39.16 -9.95 2.30
N ALA A 15 -39.56 -10.89 1.46
CA ALA A 15 -38.88 -11.20 0.21
C ALA A 15 -38.92 -10.00 -0.77
N SER A 16 -40.08 -9.34 -0.88
CA SER A 16 -40.23 -8.13 -1.69
C SER A 16 -39.36 -6.98 -1.17
N ALA A 17 -39.33 -6.76 0.14
CA ALA A 17 -38.47 -5.75 0.77
C ALA A 17 -36.98 -6.04 0.53
N ARG A 18 -36.56 -7.31 0.64
CA ARG A 18 -35.19 -7.75 0.32
C ARG A 18 -34.83 -7.41 -1.13
N ASP A 19 -35.66 -7.78 -2.08
CA ASP A 19 -35.36 -7.60 -3.51
C ASP A 19 -35.30 -6.10 -3.86
N ALA A 20 -36.22 -5.30 -3.31
CA ALA A 20 -36.19 -3.85 -3.45
C ALA A 20 -34.93 -3.24 -2.81
N ALA A 21 -34.54 -3.69 -1.61
CA ALA A 21 -33.33 -3.22 -0.93
C ALA A 21 -32.08 -3.46 -1.78
N LEU A 22 -31.96 -4.64 -2.40
CA LEU A 22 -30.84 -4.99 -3.29
C LEU A 22 -30.79 -4.10 -4.54
N VAL A 23 -31.94 -3.80 -5.15
CA VAL A 23 -32.03 -2.89 -6.30
C VAL A 23 -31.59 -1.48 -5.91
N TYR A 24 -32.13 -0.93 -4.81
CA TYR A 24 -31.73 0.39 -4.31
C TYR A 24 -30.23 0.44 -3.97
N HIS A 25 -29.70 -0.62 -3.34
CA HIS A 25 -28.29 -0.73 -3.04
C HIS A 25 -27.44 -0.72 -4.31
N LYS A 26 -27.84 -1.45 -5.36
CA LYS A 26 -27.09 -1.49 -6.61
C LYS A 26 -27.13 -0.16 -7.37
N LEU A 27 -28.27 0.49 -7.41
CA LEU A 27 -28.42 1.85 -7.97
C LEU A 27 -27.57 2.85 -7.19
N HIS A 28 -27.56 2.75 -5.86
CA HIS A 28 -26.72 3.57 -5.01
C HIS A 28 -25.22 3.38 -5.30
N GLN A 29 -24.75 2.14 -5.46
CA GLN A 29 -23.37 1.83 -5.86
C GLN A 29 -23.02 2.46 -7.21
N LEU A 30 -23.87 2.26 -8.23
CA LEU A 30 -23.68 2.85 -9.57
C LEU A 30 -23.62 4.38 -9.53
N HIS A 31 -24.49 5.02 -8.75
CA HIS A 31 -24.47 6.46 -8.55
C HIS A 31 -23.19 6.92 -7.85
N THR A 32 -22.73 6.21 -6.82
CA THR A 32 -21.48 6.53 -6.11
C THR A 32 -20.28 6.47 -7.05
N MET A 33 -20.27 5.50 -7.96
CA MET A 33 -19.21 5.32 -8.96
C MET A 33 -19.37 6.21 -10.19
N GLY A 34 -20.33 7.15 -10.18
CA GLY A 34 -20.58 8.08 -11.28
C GLY A 34 -21.07 7.42 -12.58
N LYS A 35 -21.60 6.19 -12.50
CA LYS A 35 -22.21 5.48 -13.63
C LYS A 35 -23.68 5.84 -13.83
N TYR A 36 -24.29 6.44 -12.81
CA TYR A 36 -25.65 6.97 -12.84
C TYR A 36 -25.63 8.44 -12.44
N THR A 37 -26.34 9.28 -13.20
CA THR A 37 -26.39 10.73 -13.00
C THR A 37 -27.44 11.11 -11.96
N GLY A 38 -27.09 12.01 -11.04
CA GLY A 38 -28.00 12.49 -10.02
C GLY A 38 -27.31 13.40 -9.00
N GLY A 39 -28.11 14.15 -8.25
CA GLY A 39 -27.62 15.00 -7.16
C GLY A 39 -27.35 14.20 -5.88
N HIS A 40 -26.57 14.79 -4.96
CA HIS A 40 -26.24 14.19 -3.66
C HIS A 40 -27.46 13.71 -2.86
N LEU A 41 -28.58 14.45 -2.93
CA LEU A 41 -29.83 14.09 -2.25
C LEU A 41 -30.48 12.82 -2.81
N ALA A 42 -30.52 12.68 -4.15
CA ALA A 42 -31.03 11.45 -4.78
C ALA A 42 -30.18 10.26 -4.38
N ALA A 43 -28.87 10.45 -4.35
CA ALA A 43 -27.91 9.44 -3.94
C ALA A 43 -28.04 9.02 -2.47
N ALA A 44 -28.28 9.98 -1.57
CA ALA A 44 -28.59 9.73 -0.17
C ALA A 44 -29.93 9.00 0.01
N ASN A 45 -30.95 9.39 -0.76
CA ASN A 45 -32.24 8.72 -0.77
C ASN A 45 -32.11 7.25 -1.18
N LEU A 46 -31.35 6.95 -2.25
CA LEU A 46 -31.09 5.56 -2.67
C LEU A 46 -30.42 4.75 -1.55
N ALA A 47 -29.42 5.34 -0.85
CA ALA A 47 -28.72 4.66 0.24
C ALA A 47 -29.63 4.37 1.44
N LEU A 48 -30.43 5.36 1.86
CA LEU A 48 -31.33 5.23 3.00
C LEU A 48 -32.52 4.32 2.70
N SER A 49 -33.06 4.36 1.48
CA SER A 49 -34.11 3.43 1.03
C SER A 49 -33.61 1.99 1.01
N ALA A 50 -32.38 1.76 0.52
CA ALA A 50 -31.76 0.43 0.57
C ALA A 50 -31.65 -0.06 2.01
N LEU A 51 -31.20 0.80 2.93
CA LEU A 51 -31.04 0.46 4.34
C LEU A 51 -32.38 0.15 5.02
N ASN A 52 -33.36 1.04 4.88
CA ASN A 52 -34.68 0.88 5.49
C ASN A 52 -35.37 -0.41 5.02
N LEU A 53 -35.33 -0.70 3.71
CA LEU A 53 -35.91 -1.92 3.16
C LEU A 53 -35.14 -3.18 3.59
N ALA A 54 -33.82 -3.09 3.76
CA ALA A 54 -33.02 -4.20 4.26
C ALA A 54 -33.34 -4.53 5.72
N GLU A 55 -33.52 -3.52 6.57
CA GLU A 55 -33.95 -3.72 7.96
C GLU A 55 -35.39 -4.30 8.03
N CYS A 56 -36.31 -3.82 7.19
CA CYS A 56 -37.67 -4.39 7.09
C CYS A 56 -37.68 -5.86 6.64
N ALA A 57 -36.74 -6.25 5.79
CA ALA A 57 -36.63 -7.62 5.31
C ALA A 57 -36.13 -8.61 6.38
N GLY A 58 -35.46 -8.10 7.43
CA GLY A 58 -34.93 -8.91 8.53
C GLY A 58 -34.03 -10.04 8.02
N ASP A 59 -34.27 -11.25 8.51
CA ASP A 59 -33.47 -12.45 8.19
C ASP A 59 -33.55 -12.90 6.71
N ALA A 60 -34.41 -12.28 5.90
CA ALA A 60 -34.43 -12.51 4.46
C ALA A 60 -33.20 -11.91 3.76
N VAL A 61 -32.54 -10.91 4.36
CA VAL A 61 -31.27 -10.34 3.89
C VAL A 61 -30.11 -10.98 4.63
N SER A 62 -29.06 -11.39 3.90
CA SER A 62 -27.87 -11.93 4.55
C SER A 62 -27.18 -10.87 5.41
N VAL A 63 -26.57 -11.29 6.52
CA VAL A 63 -25.81 -10.41 7.43
C VAL A 63 -24.70 -9.65 6.69
N ALA A 64 -24.03 -10.33 5.75
CA ALA A 64 -22.98 -9.72 4.94
C ALA A 64 -23.55 -8.61 4.04
N THR A 65 -24.69 -8.85 3.39
CA THR A 65 -25.37 -7.84 2.57
C THR A 65 -25.84 -6.65 3.42
N LEU A 66 -26.43 -6.90 4.60
CA LEU A 66 -26.88 -5.82 5.48
C LEU A 66 -25.69 -4.96 5.94
N ALA A 67 -24.55 -5.58 6.29
CA ALA A 67 -23.33 -4.87 6.62
C ALA A 67 -22.79 -4.05 5.43
N GLU A 68 -22.82 -4.60 4.20
CA GLU A 68 -22.47 -3.86 2.96
C GLU A 68 -23.35 -2.62 2.78
N ILE A 69 -24.66 -2.73 3.05
CA ILE A 69 -25.60 -1.62 2.96
C ILE A 69 -25.29 -0.53 3.99
N TYR A 70 -25.02 -0.89 5.25
CA TYR A 70 -24.59 0.07 6.28
C TYR A 70 -23.27 0.76 5.91
N VAL A 71 -22.26 0.01 5.45
CA VAL A 71 -20.96 0.59 5.05
C VAL A 71 -21.15 1.53 3.85
N ALA A 72 -22.00 1.17 2.88
CA ALA A 72 -22.33 2.03 1.76
C ALA A 72 -23.04 3.32 2.21
N ALA A 73 -23.94 3.25 3.19
CA ALA A 73 -24.56 4.43 3.80
C ALA A 73 -23.52 5.32 4.50
N ALA A 74 -22.57 4.72 5.24
CA ALA A 74 -21.46 5.44 5.87
C ALA A 74 -20.59 6.19 4.84
N LEU A 75 -20.29 5.54 3.73
CA LEU A 75 -19.54 6.13 2.60
C LEU A 75 -20.33 7.27 1.95
N ARG A 76 -21.65 7.10 1.79
CA ARG A 76 -22.53 8.14 1.25
C ARG A 76 -22.53 9.39 2.13
N VAL A 77 -22.66 9.24 3.45
CA VAL A 77 -22.54 10.35 4.40
C VAL A 77 -21.24 11.09 4.19
N LYS A 78 -20.11 10.38 4.17
CA LYS A 78 -18.79 11.01 4.07
C LYS A 78 -18.60 11.77 2.76
N THR A 79 -19.06 11.21 1.65
CA THR A 79 -18.86 11.77 0.30
C THR A 79 -19.86 12.86 -0.09
N SER A 80 -21.04 12.91 0.53
CA SER A 80 -22.14 13.76 0.07
C SER A 80 -22.66 14.75 1.13
N LEU A 81 -22.40 14.52 2.43
CA LEU A 81 -22.86 15.42 3.50
C LEU A 81 -21.73 16.34 4.01
N PRO A 82 -22.08 17.53 4.51
CA PRO A 82 -21.12 18.44 5.13
C PRO A 82 -20.49 17.82 6.39
N ARG A 83 -19.26 18.23 6.70
CA ARG A 83 -18.44 17.68 7.81
C ARG A 83 -19.15 17.61 9.16
N ALA A 84 -20.05 18.55 9.44
CA ALA A 84 -20.86 18.56 10.67
C ALA A 84 -21.70 17.29 10.86
N LEU A 85 -22.06 16.59 9.77
CA LEU A 85 -22.86 15.36 9.80
C LEU A 85 -22.01 14.09 9.70
N HIS A 86 -20.68 14.19 9.64
CA HIS A 86 -19.79 13.01 9.51
C HIS A 86 -19.78 12.14 10.76
N PHE A 87 -20.36 12.57 11.89
CA PHE A 87 -20.60 11.68 13.03
C PHE A 87 -21.51 10.50 12.66
N LEU A 88 -22.42 10.67 11.69
CA LEU A 88 -23.27 9.58 11.18
C LEU A 88 -22.46 8.48 10.49
N THR A 89 -21.29 8.79 9.95
CA THR A 89 -20.38 7.77 9.40
C THR A 89 -19.97 6.77 10.48
N ARG A 90 -19.66 7.24 11.70
CA ARG A 90 -19.34 6.37 12.84
C ARG A 90 -20.54 5.53 13.26
N PHE A 91 -21.73 6.14 13.30
CA PHE A 91 -22.98 5.44 13.60
C PHE A 91 -23.22 4.26 12.65
N PHE A 92 -23.17 4.50 11.33
CA PHE A 92 -23.40 3.44 10.35
C PHE A 92 -22.33 2.34 10.39
N LEU A 93 -21.05 2.68 10.58
CA LEU A 93 -20.00 1.67 10.76
C LEU A 93 -20.19 0.83 12.04
N SER A 94 -20.61 1.47 13.14
CA SER A 94 -20.92 0.74 14.38
C SER A 94 -22.12 -0.20 14.22
N SER A 95 -23.12 0.22 13.45
CA SER A 95 -24.31 -0.58 13.13
C SER A 95 -23.95 -1.79 12.25
N ALA A 96 -23.10 -1.58 11.22
CA ALA A 96 -22.57 -2.67 10.40
C ALA A 96 -21.86 -3.74 11.26
N ARG A 97 -20.99 -3.29 12.17
CA ARG A 97 -20.26 -4.18 13.09
C ARG A 97 -21.21 -4.93 14.03
N GLN A 98 -22.20 -4.23 14.59
CA GLN A 98 -23.18 -4.84 15.50
C GLN A 98 -24.02 -5.90 14.79
N ALA A 99 -24.48 -5.63 13.56
CA ALA A 99 -25.21 -6.60 12.75
C ALA A 99 -24.39 -7.88 12.50
N CYS A 100 -23.11 -7.74 12.13
CA CYS A 100 -22.21 -8.89 11.96
C CYS A 100 -22.02 -9.71 13.25
N LEU A 101 -21.78 -9.05 14.38
CA LEU A 101 -21.50 -9.72 15.65
C LEU A 101 -22.73 -10.38 16.26
N ALA A 102 -23.92 -9.78 16.10
CA ALA A 102 -25.15 -10.31 16.66
C ALA A 102 -25.63 -11.61 15.99
N GLN A 103 -25.43 -11.74 14.68
CA GLN A 103 -26.01 -12.84 13.90
C GLN A 103 -24.98 -13.87 13.38
N SER A 104 -23.75 -13.45 13.05
CA SER A 104 -22.74 -14.34 12.43
C SER A 104 -21.49 -14.54 13.29
N GLY A 105 -21.33 -13.81 14.39
CA GLY A 105 -20.17 -13.89 15.28
C GLY A 105 -18.84 -13.43 14.65
N SER A 106 -18.83 -13.01 13.39
CA SER A 106 -17.64 -12.56 12.66
C SER A 106 -17.98 -11.55 11.57
N VAL A 107 -17.01 -10.69 11.24
CA VAL A 107 -17.13 -9.65 10.22
C VAL A 107 -16.55 -10.17 8.89
N PRO A 108 -17.22 -9.93 7.74
CA PRO A 108 -16.70 -10.30 6.42
C PRO A 108 -15.26 -9.83 6.19
N LEU A 109 -14.42 -10.69 5.61
CA LEU A 109 -12.98 -10.46 5.46
C LEU A 109 -12.67 -9.12 4.77
N ALA A 110 -13.42 -8.77 3.71
CA ALA A 110 -13.29 -7.52 2.97
C ALA A 110 -13.54 -6.24 3.82
N MET A 111 -14.21 -6.37 4.97
CA MET A 111 -14.56 -5.27 5.88
C MET A 111 -13.80 -5.28 7.19
N GLN A 112 -13.03 -6.33 7.49
CA GLN A 112 -12.33 -6.45 8.78
C GLN A 112 -11.40 -5.26 9.06
N TRP A 113 -10.80 -4.69 8.00
CA TRP A 113 -9.96 -3.51 8.13
C TRP A 113 -10.70 -2.28 8.66
N LEU A 114 -12.02 -2.15 8.42
CA LEU A 114 -12.85 -1.08 9.00
C LEU A 114 -13.00 -1.21 10.51
N CYS A 115 -12.87 -2.42 11.05
CA CYS A 115 -12.88 -2.69 12.49
C CYS A 115 -11.49 -2.50 13.13
N HIS A 116 -10.43 -2.46 12.33
CA HIS A 116 -9.09 -2.18 12.81
C HIS A 116 -8.93 -0.68 13.10
N PRO A 117 -8.29 -0.25 14.23
CA PRO A 117 -8.20 1.16 14.61
C PRO A 117 -7.61 2.06 13.50
N VAL A 118 -6.58 1.60 12.80
CA VAL A 118 -5.96 2.33 11.69
C VAL A 118 -6.93 2.49 10.51
N GLY A 119 -7.67 1.44 10.18
CA GLY A 119 -8.62 1.45 9.08
C GLY A 119 -9.87 2.26 9.40
N HIS A 120 -10.39 2.14 10.61
CA HIS A 120 -11.49 2.98 11.10
C HIS A 120 -11.13 4.47 11.03
N ARG A 121 -9.94 4.85 11.54
CA ARG A 121 -9.46 6.24 11.50
C ARG A 121 -9.27 6.73 10.07
N PHE A 122 -8.71 5.90 9.19
CA PHE A 122 -8.59 6.22 7.77
C PHE A 122 -9.96 6.45 7.13
N PHE A 123 -10.93 5.56 7.38
CA PHE A 123 -12.26 5.67 6.80
C PHE A 123 -12.97 6.92 7.31
N VAL A 124 -12.94 7.20 8.61
CA VAL A 124 -13.73 8.28 9.21
C VAL A 124 -13.03 9.64 9.08
N ASP A 125 -11.77 9.74 9.47
CA ASP A 125 -11.04 11.01 9.57
C ASP A 125 -10.17 11.32 8.34
N GLY A 126 -9.91 10.32 7.48
CA GLY A 126 -9.06 10.50 6.30
C GLY A 126 -9.69 11.38 5.23
N ASP A 127 -8.88 12.15 4.52
CA ASP A 127 -9.30 12.97 3.39
C ASP A 127 -9.14 12.17 2.09
N TRP A 128 -10.11 11.29 1.83
CA TRP A 128 -10.17 10.49 0.60
C TRP A 128 -11.45 10.77 -0.16
N ALA A 129 -11.38 10.63 -1.48
CA ALA A 129 -12.52 10.80 -2.38
C ALA A 129 -12.64 9.60 -3.32
N VAL A 130 -13.87 9.20 -3.62
CA VAL A 130 -14.15 8.15 -4.61
C VAL A 130 -14.29 8.83 -5.98
N CYS A 131 -13.30 8.68 -6.84
CA CYS A 131 -13.34 9.19 -8.21
C CYS A 131 -14.11 8.23 -9.13
N SER A 132 -14.93 8.81 -10.00
CA SER A 132 -15.74 8.11 -11.02
C SER A 132 -14.89 7.40 -12.08
N THR A 133 -13.69 7.93 -12.35
CA THR A 133 -12.72 7.32 -13.26
C THR A 133 -11.89 6.27 -12.51
N PRO A 134 -11.71 5.07 -13.08
CA PRO A 134 -10.75 4.10 -12.58
C PRO A 134 -9.38 4.77 -12.45
N ARG A 135 -8.79 4.71 -11.25
CA ARG A 135 -7.45 5.25 -11.00
C ARG A 135 -6.50 4.11 -11.26
N GLU A 136 -5.77 4.20 -12.35
CA GLU A 136 -4.64 3.31 -12.60
C GLU A 136 -3.56 3.63 -11.57
N SER A 137 -3.10 2.61 -10.86
CA SER A 137 -2.12 2.74 -9.80
C SER A 137 -1.02 1.72 -9.99
N LEU A 138 0.21 2.14 -9.71
CA LEU A 138 1.36 1.24 -9.66
C LEU A 138 1.34 0.39 -8.39
N TYR A 139 0.59 0.78 -7.35
CA TYR A 139 0.75 0.23 -6.01
C TYR A 139 -0.31 -0.77 -5.62
N SER A 140 -1.41 -0.83 -6.37
CA SER A 140 -2.51 -1.74 -6.11
C SER A 140 -3.38 -1.91 -7.36
N LEU A 141 -4.02 -3.07 -7.49
CA LEU A 141 -5.05 -3.29 -8.50
C LEU A 141 -6.39 -2.71 -8.03
N ALA A 142 -7.12 -2.12 -8.99
CA ALA A 142 -8.51 -1.75 -8.76
C ALA A 142 -9.35 -3.03 -8.60
N GLY A 143 -10.13 -3.11 -7.53
CA GLY A 143 -11.14 -4.16 -7.36
C GLY A 143 -12.34 -3.95 -8.30
N ASN A 144 -13.51 -4.47 -7.92
CA ASN A 144 -14.73 -4.29 -8.71
C ASN A 144 -15.00 -2.79 -8.99
N PRO A 145 -15.07 -2.35 -10.26
CA PRO A 145 -15.21 -0.94 -10.61
C PRO A 145 -16.58 -0.34 -10.22
N VAL A 146 -17.55 -1.19 -9.90
CA VAL A 146 -18.89 -0.80 -9.48
C VAL A 146 -19.05 -0.84 -7.95
N ASP A 147 -18.06 -1.37 -7.21
CA ASP A 147 -18.09 -1.40 -5.75
C ASP A 147 -17.33 -0.19 -5.15
N PRO A 148 -18.02 0.75 -4.49
CA PRO A 148 -17.39 1.88 -3.82
C PRO A 148 -16.44 1.45 -2.70
N LEU A 149 -16.73 0.37 -1.98
CA LEU A 149 -15.89 -0.08 -0.88
C LEU A 149 -14.57 -0.63 -1.40
N ALA A 150 -14.57 -1.42 -2.48
CA ALA A 150 -13.34 -1.88 -3.15
C ALA A 150 -12.40 -0.70 -3.52
N ARG A 151 -12.95 0.44 -3.92
CA ARG A 151 -12.17 1.65 -4.26
C ARG A 151 -11.58 2.30 -3.02
N VAL A 152 -12.33 2.39 -1.92
CA VAL A 152 -11.80 2.90 -0.64
C VAL A 152 -10.75 1.94 -0.07
N THR A 153 -10.96 0.63 -0.17
CA THR A 153 -9.98 -0.40 0.22
C THR A 153 -8.70 -0.29 -0.63
N GLN A 154 -8.81 0.05 -1.92
CA GLN A 154 -7.66 0.36 -2.76
C GLN A 154 -6.85 1.54 -2.20
N LEU A 155 -7.51 2.66 -1.89
CA LEU A 155 -6.87 3.84 -1.29
C LEU A 155 -6.26 3.52 0.08
N PHE A 156 -6.92 2.68 0.88
CA PHE A 156 -6.42 2.27 2.18
C PHE A 156 -5.11 1.47 2.08
N ARG A 157 -5.01 0.52 1.14
CA ARG A 157 -3.76 -0.24 0.91
C ARG A 157 -2.60 0.66 0.50
N GLU A 158 -2.86 1.63 -0.39
CA GLU A 158 -1.85 2.62 -0.78
C GLU A 158 -1.44 3.52 0.38
N HIS A 159 -2.40 3.94 1.21
CA HIS A 159 -2.13 4.70 2.42
C HIS A 159 -1.26 3.92 3.41
N LEU A 160 -1.52 2.62 3.61
CA LEU A 160 -0.70 1.77 4.47
C LEU A 160 0.73 1.63 3.93
N LEU A 161 0.89 1.46 2.62
CA LEU A 161 2.21 1.39 1.99
C LEU A 161 2.97 2.71 2.17
N GLU A 162 2.31 3.84 1.93
CA GLU A 162 2.90 5.15 2.12
C GLU A 162 3.31 5.39 3.59
N ARG A 163 2.48 4.97 4.56
CA ARG A 163 2.83 5.05 5.98
C ARG A 163 4.03 4.18 6.31
N ALA A 164 4.08 2.95 5.81
CA ALA A 164 5.22 2.05 6.02
C ALA A 164 6.51 2.65 5.44
N LEU A 165 6.47 3.17 4.21
CA LEU A 165 7.61 3.85 3.60
C LEU A 165 8.07 5.04 4.44
N ASN A 166 7.14 5.86 4.91
CA ASN A 166 7.45 7.03 5.73
C ASN A 166 8.10 6.65 7.07
N CYS A 167 7.67 5.56 7.71
CA CYS A 167 8.34 5.04 8.90
C CYS A 167 9.81 4.66 8.62
N VAL A 168 10.11 4.08 7.45
CA VAL A 168 11.48 3.65 7.09
C VAL A 168 12.36 4.83 6.68
N VAL A 169 11.84 5.74 5.86
CA VAL A 169 12.65 6.83 5.28
C VAL A 169 12.73 8.06 6.19
N GLN A 170 11.81 8.22 7.14
CA GLN A 170 11.70 9.38 8.05
C GLN A 170 11.79 8.98 9.53
N PRO A 171 12.92 8.44 10.01
CA PRO A 171 13.05 8.15 11.42
C PRO A 171 12.94 9.44 12.25
N SER A 172 12.03 9.43 13.22
CA SER A 172 11.69 10.55 14.09
C SER A 172 12.91 10.94 14.94
N PRO A 173 13.18 12.24 15.12
CA PRO A 173 14.38 12.70 15.81
C PRO A 173 14.20 12.76 17.34
N SER A 174 13.28 11.99 17.93
CA SER A 174 12.94 12.14 19.36
C SER A 174 14.18 11.91 20.23
N PRO A 175 14.64 12.92 21.00
CA PRO A 175 15.86 12.81 21.78
C PRO A 175 15.56 12.00 23.05
N GLY A 176 15.80 10.69 23.02
CA GLY A 176 15.76 9.89 24.25
C GLY A 176 15.56 8.39 24.15
N SER A 177 15.31 7.79 22.99
CA SER A 177 15.12 6.34 22.89
C SER A 177 15.88 5.72 21.73
N ALA A 178 16.23 4.44 21.90
CA ALA A 178 16.56 3.52 20.83
C ALA A 178 15.33 3.28 19.90
N ASP A 179 14.73 4.36 19.37
CA ASP A 179 13.38 4.41 18.77
C ASP A 179 13.33 3.88 17.32
N GLY A 180 14.48 3.65 16.69
CA GLY A 180 14.51 3.12 15.32
C GLY A 180 13.80 1.77 15.21
N ASP A 181 13.93 0.92 16.23
CA ASP A 181 13.25 -0.37 16.28
C ASP A 181 11.72 -0.24 16.36
N ARG A 182 11.21 0.83 16.99
CA ARG A 182 9.78 1.11 17.07
C ARG A 182 9.24 1.48 15.69
N GLU A 183 9.94 2.34 14.97
CA GLU A 183 9.53 2.79 13.63
C GLU A 183 9.54 1.66 12.61
N PHE A 184 10.54 0.78 12.67
CA PHE A 184 10.55 -0.43 11.84
C PHE A 184 9.45 -1.41 12.24
N SER A 185 9.11 -1.50 13.54
CA SER A 185 7.98 -2.32 14.01
C SER A 185 6.63 -1.75 13.55
N ASP A 186 6.45 -0.43 13.59
CA ASP A 186 5.28 0.26 13.05
C ASP A 186 5.16 0.04 11.53
N ALA A 187 6.28 0.15 10.79
CA ALA A 187 6.31 -0.13 9.36
C ALA A 187 5.84 -1.57 9.06
N LEU A 188 6.41 -2.56 9.75
CA LEU A 188 6.00 -3.96 9.60
C LEU A 188 4.53 -4.18 9.98
N GLY A 189 4.02 -3.50 11.00
CA GLY A 189 2.59 -3.54 11.37
C GLY A 189 1.67 -3.02 10.27
N TYR A 190 2.01 -1.90 9.62
CA TYR A 190 1.25 -1.41 8.46
C TYR A 190 1.32 -2.38 7.28
N LEU A 191 2.49 -2.98 7.02
CA LEU A 191 2.68 -3.95 5.93
C LEU A 191 1.91 -5.26 6.16
N GLN A 192 1.84 -5.74 7.40
CA GLN A 192 1.00 -6.88 7.77
C GLN A 192 -0.47 -6.60 7.49
N LEU A 193 -0.98 -5.45 7.92
CA LEU A 193 -2.37 -5.05 7.65
C LEU A 193 -2.65 -4.90 6.14
N LEU A 194 -1.68 -4.37 5.38
CA LEU A 194 -1.77 -4.24 3.93
C LEU A 194 -1.88 -5.62 3.26
N ASN A 195 -1.05 -6.59 3.69
CA ASN A 195 -1.09 -7.95 3.19
C ASN A 195 -2.45 -8.60 3.48
N SER A 196 -2.95 -8.51 4.71
CA SER A 196 -4.29 -9.01 5.06
C SER A 196 -5.39 -8.38 4.21
N CYS A 197 -5.33 -7.07 3.95
CA CYS A 197 -6.29 -6.40 3.05
C CYS A 197 -6.16 -6.86 1.60
N SER A 198 -4.95 -7.23 1.16
CA SER A 198 -4.68 -7.70 -0.20
C SER A 198 -5.10 -9.15 -0.41
N ASP A 199 -5.09 -9.97 0.64
CA ASP A 199 -5.71 -11.30 0.66
C ASP A 199 -7.24 -11.23 0.63
N ALA A 200 -7.81 -10.22 1.28
CA ALA A 200 -9.25 -10.02 1.34
C ALA A 200 -9.87 -9.46 0.03
N ALA A 201 -9.04 -8.93 -0.88
CA ALA A 201 -9.46 -8.14 -2.03
C ALA A 201 -10.30 -8.90 -3.07
N GLY A 202 -10.31 -10.23 -3.04
CA GLY A 202 -11.16 -11.05 -3.89
C GLY A 202 -12.06 -12.03 -3.15
N ALA A 203 -12.36 -11.77 -1.87
CA ALA A 203 -13.56 -12.37 -1.29
C ALA A 203 -14.76 -11.97 -2.17
N PRO A 204 -15.65 -12.89 -2.56
CA PRO A 204 -16.81 -12.54 -3.35
C PRO A 204 -17.59 -11.48 -2.56
N ALA A 205 -17.70 -10.28 -3.11
CA ALA A 205 -18.70 -9.33 -2.63
C ALA A 205 -20.03 -10.08 -2.63
N CYS A 206 -20.79 -10.02 -1.55
CA CYS A 206 -22.09 -10.68 -1.46
C CYS A 206 -23.13 -10.02 -2.39
N SER A 207 -22.68 -9.15 -3.30
CA SER A 207 -23.45 -8.60 -4.38
C SER A 207 -23.88 -9.71 -5.34
N PHE A 208 -25.18 -10.02 -5.32
CA PHE A 208 -25.84 -10.67 -6.44
C PHE A 208 -25.48 -9.91 -7.73
N SER A 209 -24.60 -10.50 -8.54
CA SER A 209 -24.43 -10.11 -9.92
C SER A 209 -25.63 -10.66 -10.69
N ILE A 210 -26.61 -9.80 -11.00
CA ILE A 210 -27.54 -10.05 -12.10
C ILE A 210 -26.75 -9.87 -13.42
N SER A 211 -25.77 -10.73 -13.67
CA SER A 211 -25.14 -10.97 -14.96
C SER A 211 -24.05 -12.03 -14.80
N SER A 212 -24.08 -13.02 -15.68
CA SER A 212 -23.07 -14.06 -15.86
C SER A 212 -21.70 -13.44 -16.18
N SER A 213 -20.76 -13.47 -15.24
CA SER A 213 -19.36 -13.24 -15.55
C SER A 213 -18.52 -14.28 -14.82
N MET A 214 -18.31 -15.40 -15.53
CA MET A 214 -17.24 -16.37 -15.29
C MET A 214 -15.87 -15.68 -15.48
N ALA A 215 -15.48 -14.87 -14.52
CA ALA A 215 -14.09 -14.50 -14.31
C ALA A 215 -13.78 -14.85 -12.86
N THR A 216 -13.19 -16.03 -12.68
CA THR A 216 -12.47 -16.41 -11.47
C THR A 216 -11.32 -15.41 -11.27
N ALA A 217 -11.64 -14.23 -10.73
CA ALA A 217 -10.63 -13.31 -10.24
C ALA A 217 -9.89 -14.03 -9.11
N THR A 218 -8.66 -14.45 -9.37
CA THR A 218 -7.77 -14.98 -8.35
C THR A 218 -7.70 -13.96 -7.23
N GLY A 219 -8.23 -14.33 -6.06
CA GLY A 219 -8.85 -13.40 -5.12
C GLY A 219 -7.90 -12.57 -4.26
N THR A 220 -6.80 -12.10 -4.83
CA THR A 220 -5.74 -11.37 -4.13
C THR A 220 -5.22 -10.23 -4.98
N ASP A 221 -4.69 -9.18 -4.36
CA ASP A 221 -3.95 -8.14 -5.07
C ASP A 221 -2.45 -8.42 -5.08
N PRO A 222 -1.90 -9.02 -6.16
CA PRO A 222 -0.48 -9.33 -6.24
C PRO A 222 0.40 -8.08 -6.33
N VAL A 223 -0.13 -6.94 -6.80
CA VAL A 223 0.64 -5.71 -6.94
C VAL A 223 0.92 -5.11 -5.57
N ALA A 224 -0.12 -4.96 -4.75
CA ALA A 224 0.03 -4.44 -3.39
C ALA A 224 0.93 -5.35 -2.52
N LYS A 225 0.74 -6.68 -2.62
CA LYS A 225 1.59 -7.66 -1.92
C LYS A 225 3.05 -7.56 -2.32
N TRP A 226 3.34 -7.36 -3.60
CA TRP A 226 4.71 -7.27 -4.09
C TRP A 226 5.43 -6.04 -3.50
N TRP A 227 4.79 -4.87 -3.53
CA TRP A 227 5.34 -3.66 -2.91
C TRP A 227 5.49 -3.77 -1.40
N ALA A 228 4.52 -4.40 -0.73
CA ALA A 228 4.60 -4.63 0.70
C ALA A 228 5.75 -5.58 1.06
N SER A 229 5.93 -6.64 0.30
CA SER A 229 7.01 -7.61 0.48
C SER A 229 8.38 -6.97 0.25
N LEU A 230 8.53 -6.15 -0.80
CA LEU A 230 9.75 -5.39 -1.05
C LEU A 230 10.08 -4.47 0.13
N THR A 231 9.09 -3.73 0.61
CA THR A 231 9.27 -2.79 1.74
C THR A 231 9.63 -3.55 3.02
N ALA A 232 8.99 -4.69 3.27
CA ALA A 232 9.27 -5.56 4.41
C ALA A 232 10.69 -6.12 4.37
N VAL A 233 11.15 -6.61 3.21
CA VAL A 233 12.53 -7.12 3.05
C VAL A 233 13.56 -6.08 3.46
N VAL A 234 13.46 -4.86 2.94
CA VAL A 234 14.42 -3.80 3.29
C VAL A 234 14.32 -3.42 4.77
N THR A 235 13.11 -3.41 5.32
CA THR A 235 12.91 -3.16 6.76
C THR A 235 13.60 -4.25 7.61
N HIS A 236 13.51 -5.52 7.20
CA HIS A 236 14.21 -6.62 7.86
C HIS A 236 15.74 -6.51 7.73
N TRP A 237 16.28 -6.13 6.57
CA TRP A 237 17.71 -5.84 6.42
C TRP A 237 18.17 -4.71 7.35
N LEU A 238 17.38 -3.64 7.49
CA LEU A 238 17.69 -2.54 8.40
C LEU A 238 17.69 -2.99 9.88
N ARG A 239 16.82 -3.94 10.24
CA ARG A 239 16.78 -4.58 11.57
C ARG A 239 17.81 -5.71 11.75
N ARG A 240 18.58 -6.04 10.71
CA ARG A 240 19.51 -7.19 10.68
C ARG A 240 18.83 -8.56 10.90
N ASP A 241 17.55 -8.64 10.55
CA ASP A 241 16.75 -9.88 10.60
C ASP A 241 16.76 -10.56 9.21
N GLU A 242 17.89 -11.16 8.88
CA GLU A 242 18.10 -11.78 7.56
C GLU A 242 17.15 -12.95 7.27
N GLU A 243 16.76 -13.72 8.29
CA GLU A 243 15.88 -14.86 8.10
C GLU A 243 14.48 -14.42 7.65
N ALA A 244 13.94 -13.36 8.25
CA ALA A 244 12.66 -12.83 7.83
C ALA A 244 12.72 -12.19 6.43
N ALA A 245 13.84 -11.55 6.08
CA ALA A 245 14.07 -11.04 4.74
C ALA A 245 14.08 -12.16 3.68
N GLU A 246 14.83 -13.24 3.94
CA GLU A 246 14.98 -14.39 3.02
C GLU A 246 13.65 -15.07 2.69
N ARG A 247 12.75 -15.19 3.67
CA ARG A 247 11.39 -15.75 3.47
C ARG A 247 10.57 -15.01 2.42
N LEU A 248 10.85 -13.71 2.20
CA LEU A 248 10.10 -12.86 1.27
C LEU A 248 10.75 -12.75 -0.12
N TYR A 249 11.99 -13.22 -0.31
CA TYR A 249 12.69 -13.14 -1.60
C TYR A 249 11.91 -13.75 -2.77
N PRO A 250 11.28 -14.95 -2.66
CA PRO A 250 10.56 -15.54 -3.78
C PRO A 250 9.42 -14.65 -4.29
N VAL A 251 8.79 -13.88 -3.41
CA VAL A 251 7.72 -12.93 -3.78
C VAL A 251 8.31 -11.73 -4.52
N VAL A 252 9.39 -11.15 -4.00
CA VAL A 252 9.97 -9.90 -4.54
C VAL A 252 10.69 -10.14 -5.87
N GLU A 253 11.29 -11.31 -6.08
CA GLU A 253 11.99 -11.64 -7.34
C GLU A 253 11.07 -11.66 -8.57
N HIS A 254 9.79 -11.98 -8.37
CA HIS A 254 8.81 -12.14 -9.44
C HIS A 254 7.91 -10.92 -9.53
N LEU A 255 8.25 -10.01 -10.45
CA LEU A 255 7.44 -8.81 -10.71
C LEU A 255 6.04 -9.22 -11.23
N PRO A 256 4.93 -8.75 -10.64
CA PRO A 256 3.57 -9.03 -11.13
C PRO A 256 3.36 -8.59 -12.59
N ARG A 257 2.55 -9.34 -13.35
CA ARG A 257 2.29 -9.06 -14.79
C ARG A 257 1.84 -7.62 -15.06
N ALA A 258 0.91 -7.09 -14.27
CA ALA A 258 0.46 -5.70 -14.39
C ALA A 258 1.60 -4.66 -14.29
N LEU A 259 2.64 -4.95 -13.48
CA LEU A 259 3.82 -4.09 -13.36
C LEU A 259 4.85 -4.35 -14.48
N GLN A 260 4.90 -5.57 -15.02
CA GLN A 260 5.71 -5.88 -16.21
C GLN A 260 5.17 -5.19 -17.47
N GLU A 261 3.85 -5.05 -17.58
CA GLU A 261 3.17 -4.44 -18.73
C GLU A 261 3.12 -2.91 -18.64
N SER A 262 3.10 -2.34 -17.43
CA SER A 262 3.18 -0.89 -17.23
C SER A 262 4.41 -0.30 -17.94
N GLU A 263 4.32 0.88 -18.53
CA GLU A 263 5.49 1.57 -19.13
C GLU A 263 6.34 2.32 -18.10
N ARG A 264 5.77 2.59 -16.91
CA ARG A 264 6.46 3.38 -15.87
C ARG A 264 7.74 2.66 -15.40
N PRO A 265 8.88 3.36 -15.24
CA PRO A 265 10.16 2.72 -14.95
C PRO A 265 10.32 2.30 -13.47
N LEU A 266 9.52 2.88 -12.55
CA LEU A 266 9.65 2.68 -11.10
C LEU A 266 9.62 1.21 -10.63
N PRO A 267 8.74 0.32 -11.13
CA PRO A 267 8.77 -1.09 -10.75
C PRO A 267 10.07 -1.82 -11.15
N ARG A 268 10.66 -1.45 -12.30
CA ARG A 268 11.97 -2.01 -12.71
C ARG A 268 13.09 -1.47 -11.84
N ALA A 269 13.05 -0.17 -11.51
CA ALA A 269 14.00 0.43 -10.57
C ALA A 269 13.96 -0.31 -9.22
N ALA A 270 12.77 -0.59 -8.70
CA ALA A 270 12.55 -1.31 -7.45
C ALA A 270 13.13 -2.74 -7.50
N LEU A 271 12.78 -3.52 -8.53
CA LEU A 271 13.27 -4.89 -8.68
C LEU A 271 14.80 -4.95 -8.80
N HIS A 272 15.40 -4.06 -9.60
CA HIS A 272 16.85 -4.04 -9.77
C HIS A 272 17.58 -3.52 -8.52
N SER A 273 16.99 -2.57 -7.78
CA SER A 273 17.53 -2.12 -6.50
C SER A 273 17.53 -3.23 -5.46
N PHE A 274 16.44 -4.01 -5.39
CA PHE A 274 16.38 -5.21 -4.54
C PHE A 274 17.45 -6.23 -4.93
N LYS A 275 17.61 -6.54 -6.22
CA LYS A 275 18.63 -7.50 -6.69
C LYS A 275 20.05 -7.04 -6.34
N ALA A 276 20.35 -5.76 -6.55
CA ALA A 276 21.63 -5.15 -6.18
C ALA A 276 21.88 -5.23 -4.67
N ALA A 277 20.89 -4.81 -3.87
CA ALA A 277 20.99 -4.83 -2.43
C ALA A 277 21.14 -6.26 -1.90
N ARG A 278 20.38 -7.22 -2.40
CA ARG A 278 20.47 -8.62 -1.96
C ARG A 278 21.83 -9.24 -2.25
N ALA A 279 22.42 -8.98 -3.41
CA ALA A 279 23.76 -9.48 -3.75
C ALA A 279 24.84 -9.00 -2.76
N VAL A 280 24.60 -7.84 -2.13
CA VAL A 280 25.56 -7.18 -1.23
C VAL A 280 25.17 -7.30 0.26
N LEU A 281 23.91 -7.49 0.60
CA LEU A 281 23.42 -7.51 1.98
C LEU A 281 23.06 -8.93 2.46
N GLY A 282 22.62 -9.82 1.57
CA GLY A 282 22.19 -11.18 1.94
C GLY A 282 23.33 -12.12 2.34
N ARG A 283 22.98 -13.24 3.01
CA ARG A 283 23.90 -14.30 3.46
C ARG A 283 24.53 -15.14 2.33
N GLY A 284 24.16 -14.91 1.08
CA GLY A 284 24.60 -15.69 -0.07
C GLY A 284 26.09 -15.55 -0.39
N LYS A 285 26.61 -16.51 -1.17
CA LYS A 285 27.96 -16.45 -1.74
C LYS A 285 28.14 -15.13 -2.47
N ALA A 286 29.18 -14.37 -2.13
CA ALA A 286 29.42 -13.05 -2.71
C ALA A 286 29.43 -13.16 -4.25
N GLU A 287 28.46 -12.52 -4.91
CA GLU A 287 28.54 -12.35 -6.35
C GLU A 287 29.77 -11.49 -6.69
N SER A 288 30.30 -11.65 -7.90
CA SER A 288 31.46 -10.87 -8.32
C SER A 288 31.12 -9.38 -8.24
N GLY A 289 31.98 -8.59 -7.60
CA GLY A 289 31.79 -7.14 -7.44
C GLY A 289 31.35 -6.41 -8.72
N PRO A 290 31.93 -6.70 -9.89
CA PRO A 290 31.52 -6.12 -11.17
C PRO A 290 30.06 -6.43 -11.58
N ALA A 291 29.55 -7.63 -11.29
CA ALA A 291 28.18 -8.01 -11.63
C ALA A 291 27.17 -7.26 -10.76
N SER A 292 27.41 -7.16 -9.45
CA SER A 292 26.56 -6.38 -8.54
C SER A 292 26.56 -4.88 -8.89
N LEU A 293 27.70 -4.35 -9.34
CA LEU A 293 27.83 -2.97 -9.81
C LEU A 293 26.99 -2.74 -11.08
N ALA A 294 27.03 -3.66 -12.05
CA ALA A 294 26.20 -3.57 -13.26
C ALA A 294 24.69 -3.59 -12.95
N ILE A 295 24.26 -4.35 -11.94
CA ILE A 295 22.87 -4.35 -11.48
C ILE A 295 22.53 -2.99 -10.84
N CYS A 296 23.42 -2.40 -10.04
CA CYS A 296 23.25 -1.05 -9.50
C CYS A 296 23.10 -0.02 -10.63
N GLU A 297 23.93 -0.09 -11.68
CA GLU A 297 23.84 0.81 -12.83
C GLU A 297 22.48 0.73 -13.53
N LYS A 298 21.96 -0.49 -13.74
CA LYS A 298 20.65 -0.70 -14.34
C LYS A 298 19.52 -0.15 -13.45
N ALA A 299 19.59 -0.39 -12.14
CA ALA A 299 18.62 0.13 -11.18
C ALA A 299 18.58 1.67 -11.19
N SER A 300 19.77 2.28 -11.20
CA SER A 300 19.95 3.73 -11.22
C SER A 300 19.32 4.36 -12.47
N GLY A 301 19.53 3.76 -13.66
CA GLY A 301 18.95 4.24 -14.91
C GLY A 301 17.43 4.36 -14.83
N TYR A 302 16.75 3.27 -14.45
CA TYR A 302 15.29 3.29 -14.26
C TYR A 302 14.84 4.27 -13.17
N LEU A 303 15.62 4.42 -12.09
CA LEU A 303 15.28 5.35 -11.02
C LEU A 303 15.38 6.81 -11.48
N GLN A 304 16.38 7.13 -12.31
CA GLN A 304 16.50 8.46 -12.92
C GLN A 304 15.35 8.77 -13.85
N ASP A 305 14.95 7.83 -14.70
CA ASP A 305 13.80 7.96 -15.59
C ASP A 305 12.51 8.17 -14.78
N SER A 306 12.38 7.46 -13.64
CA SER A 306 11.25 7.64 -12.73
C SER A 306 11.24 9.04 -12.10
N LEU A 307 12.38 9.50 -11.58
CA LEU A 307 12.52 10.83 -10.99
C LEU A 307 12.24 11.96 -11.99
N ALA A 308 12.57 11.75 -13.27
CA ALA A 308 12.30 12.71 -14.34
C ALA A 308 10.82 12.79 -14.73
N THR A 309 10.07 11.69 -14.59
CA THR A 309 8.66 11.55 -15.03
C THR A 309 7.66 11.64 -13.88
N THR A 310 8.11 11.98 -12.66
CA THR A 310 7.25 11.95 -11.47
C THR A 310 6.20 13.06 -11.50
N PRO A 311 4.91 12.74 -11.43
CA PRO A 311 3.86 13.75 -11.37
C PRO A 311 3.99 14.62 -10.11
N ALA A 312 3.73 15.92 -10.26
CA ALA A 312 3.60 16.81 -9.11
C ALA A 312 2.43 16.34 -8.23
N GLY A 313 2.72 15.99 -6.97
CA GLY A 313 1.70 15.60 -5.98
C GLY A 313 1.63 14.10 -5.65
N SER A 314 2.37 13.22 -6.32
CA SER A 314 2.40 11.79 -5.96
C SER A 314 3.31 11.54 -4.75
N SER A 315 2.75 11.63 -3.54
CA SER A 315 3.50 11.49 -2.28
C SER A 315 4.09 10.08 -2.11
N ILE A 316 3.34 9.04 -2.50
CA ILE A 316 3.80 7.66 -2.48
C ILE A 316 4.93 7.39 -3.50
N ASP A 317 4.88 7.98 -4.71
CA ASP A 317 5.99 7.89 -5.68
C ASP A 317 7.28 8.49 -5.10
N LYS A 318 7.18 9.66 -4.48
CA LYS A 318 8.32 10.34 -3.84
C LYS A 318 8.88 9.53 -2.67
N ALA A 319 8.01 8.96 -1.83
CA ALA A 319 8.42 8.11 -0.72
C ALA A 319 9.12 6.83 -1.20
N MET A 320 8.58 6.18 -2.23
CA MET A 320 9.19 5.00 -2.85
C MET A 320 10.52 5.34 -3.53
N GLN A 321 10.61 6.46 -4.25
CA GLN A 321 11.85 6.91 -4.87
C GLN A 321 12.93 7.24 -3.84
N LEU A 322 12.58 7.90 -2.73
CA LEU A 322 13.51 8.13 -1.63
C LEU A 322 14.02 6.80 -1.07
N PHE A 323 13.11 5.87 -0.81
CA PHE A 323 13.41 4.54 -0.30
C PHE A 323 14.37 3.77 -1.23
N LEU A 324 14.13 3.79 -2.55
CA LEU A 324 15.00 3.12 -3.53
C LEU A 324 16.34 3.82 -3.72
N CYS A 325 16.38 5.17 -3.75
CA CYS A 325 17.62 5.95 -3.77
C CYS A 325 18.50 5.61 -2.57
N ASP A 326 17.91 5.60 -1.37
CA ASP A 326 18.60 5.28 -0.12
C ASP A 326 19.15 3.84 -0.16
N LEU A 327 18.33 2.88 -0.59
CA LEU A 327 18.73 1.48 -0.74
C LEU A 327 19.91 1.30 -1.71
N LEU A 328 19.89 1.97 -2.87
CA LEU A 328 20.98 1.90 -3.85
C LEU A 328 22.27 2.51 -3.33
N LEU A 329 22.19 3.67 -2.67
CA LEU A 329 23.36 4.30 -2.07
C LEU A 329 23.96 3.40 -0.98
N VAL A 330 23.13 2.79 -0.12
CA VAL A 330 23.57 1.80 0.88
C VAL A 330 24.21 0.57 0.22
N ALA A 331 23.62 0.03 -0.85
CA ALA A 331 24.17 -1.11 -1.58
C ALA A 331 25.55 -0.79 -2.18
N ARG A 332 25.71 0.39 -2.81
CA ARG A 332 27.00 0.85 -3.35
C ARG A 332 28.04 1.08 -2.27
N THR A 333 27.67 1.69 -1.14
CA THR A 333 28.58 1.85 0.00
C THR A 333 29.04 0.50 0.53
N SER A 334 28.14 -0.47 0.63
CA SER A 334 28.45 -1.82 1.12
C SER A 334 29.36 -2.58 0.15
N LEU A 335 29.14 -2.42 -1.17
CA LEU A 335 29.97 -2.99 -2.22
C LEU A 335 31.41 -2.43 -2.16
N TRP A 336 31.55 -1.12 -2.00
CA TRP A 336 32.84 -0.45 -1.84
C TRP A 336 33.57 -0.93 -0.57
N ARG A 337 32.88 -1.01 0.58
CA ARG A 337 33.47 -1.49 1.83
C ARG A 337 33.98 -2.94 1.74
N ARG A 338 33.27 -3.82 1.03
CA ARG A 338 33.68 -5.22 0.82
C ARG A 338 34.95 -5.36 -0.02
N GLN A 339 35.23 -4.40 -0.90
CA GLN A 339 36.42 -4.41 -1.76
C GLN A 339 37.66 -3.84 -1.07
N GLN A 340 37.52 -3.24 0.12
CA GLN A 340 38.68 -2.73 0.86
C GLN A 340 39.53 -3.90 1.36
N PRO A 341 40.86 -3.87 1.13
CA PRO A 341 41.75 -4.88 1.69
C PRO A 341 41.67 -4.86 3.23
N PRO A 342 41.82 -6.02 3.90
CA PRO A 342 41.87 -6.06 5.35
C PRO A 342 42.97 -5.13 5.86
N ALA A 343 42.71 -4.48 7.00
CA ALA A 343 43.63 -3.51 7.59
C ALA A 343 45.06 -4.07 7.64
N PRO A 344 46.08 -3.32 7.20
CA PRO A 344 47.44 -3.80 7.28
C PRO A 344 47.78 -4.09 8.75
N THR A 345 48.25 -5.31 9.02
CA THR A 345 48.98 -5.61 10.24
C THR A 345 50.13 -4.60 10.35
N GLN A 346 50.39 -4.11 11.57
CA GLN A 346 51.17 -2.91 11.91
C GLN A 346 52.62 -2.80 11.39
N ALA A 347 53.07 -3.63 10.44
CA ALA A 347 54.45 -3.75 9.99
C ALA A 347 54.78 -3.05 8.65
N SER A 348 53.84 -2.36 7.99
CA SER A 348 54.13 -1.60 6.76
C SER A 348 53.67 -0.15 6.88
N GLN A 349 54.54 0.72 7.39
CA GLN A 349 54.37 2.17 7.32
C GLN A 349 54.82 2.67 5.95
N GLY A 350 53.85 2.76 5.04
CA GLY A 350 53.90 3.60 3.85
C GLY A 350 52.48 4.11 3.58
N PRO A 351 52.29 5.29 2.95
CA PRO A 351 50.96 5.74 2.55
C PRO A 351 50.51 4.87 1.37
N GLY A 352 50.01 3.67 1.67
CA GLY A 352 49.30 2.86 0.68
C GLY A 352 48.08 3.65 0.18
N PRO A 353 47.64 3.46 -1.08
CA PRO A 353 46.46 4.13 -1.61
C PRO A 353 45.26 3.73 -0.75
N GLY A 354 44.94 4.57 0.22
CA GLY A 354 43.96 4.27 1.24
C GLY A 354 42.57 4.28 0.63
N ALA A 355 41.87 3.15 0.71
CA ALA A 355 40.40 3.05 0.76
C ALA A 355 39.56 3.79 -0.32
N GLN A 356 40.13 4.38 -1.37
CA GLN A 356 39.39 5.15 -2.36
C GLN A 356 38.57 4.24 -3.28
N ALA A 357 37.34 4.65 -3.57
CA ALA A 357 36.50 3.97 -4.54
C ALA A 357 37.06 4.17 -5.96
N SER A 358 36.86 3.18 -6.83
CA SER A 358 37.22 3.33 -8.24
C SER A 358 36.41 4.47 -8.89
N ALA A 359 36.94 5.04 -9.98
CA ALA A 359 36.26 6.12 -10.70
C ALA A 359 34.84 5.72 -11.18
N LEU A 360 34.64 4.44 -11.51
CA LEU A 360 33.34 3.91 -11.91
C LEU A 360 32.35 3.86 -10.74
N GLU A 361 32.79 3.36 -9.58
CA GLU A 361 31.97 3.31 -8.36
C GLU A 361 31.57 4.70 -7.89
N LEU A 362 32.51 5.64 -7.86
CA LEU A 362 32.26 7.01 -7.44
C LEU A 362 31.31 7.73 -8.40
N ARG A 363 31.45 7.51 -9.72
CA ARG A 363 30.53 8.06 -10.73
C ARG A 363 29.11 7.58 -10.49
N GLY A 364 28.92 6.27 -10.30
CA GLY A 364 27.61 5.70 -10.04
C GLY A 364 27.00 6.21 -8.73
N PHE A 365 27.79 6.30 -7.66
CA PHE A 365 27.36 6.85 -6.38
C PHE A 365 26.93 8.33 -6.48
N GLN A 366 27.73 9.17 -7.14
CA GLN A 366 27.44 10.59 -7.34
C GLN A 366 26.18 10.80 -8.20
N ARG A 367 25.94 9.90 -9.16
CA ARG A 367 24.73 9.92 -9.99
C ARG A 367 23.47 9.73 -9.14
N ASP A 368 23.47 8.73 -8.27
CA ASP A 368 22.33 8.42 -7.40
C ASP A 368 22.13 9.50 -6.33
N LEU A 369 23.23 10.01 -5.77
CA LEU A 369 23.21 11.14 -4.84
C LEU A 369 22.64 12.41 -5.49
N SER A 370 22.93 12.65 -6.76
CA SER A 370 22.36 13.77 -7.51
C SER A 370 20.84 13.60 -7.73
N GLY A 371 20.38 12.36 -7.94
CA GLY A 371 18.95 12.02 -7.97
C GLY A 371 18.28 12.30 -6.62
N LEU A 372 18.94 11.91 -5.52
CA LEU A 372 18.46 12.18 -4.16
C LEU A 372 18.38 13.68 -3.85
N ARG A 373 19.38 14.48 -4.26
CA ARG A 373 19.36 15.95 -4.14
C ARG A 373 18.18 16.56 -4.90
N ARG A 374 17.92 16.10 -6.13
CA ARG A 374 16.77 16.54 -6.93
C ARG A 374 15.45 16.23 -6.22
N LEU A 375 15.31 15.02 -5.68
CA LEU A 375 14.12 14.64 -4.92
C LEU A 375 13.91 15.55 -3.70
N ALA A 376 14.99 15.87 -2.99
CA ALA A 376 14.95 16.70 -1.79
C ALA A 376 14.45 18.14 -2.02
N GLN A 377 14.55 18.66 -3.25
CA GLN A 377 13.97 19.96 -3.62
C GLN A 377 12.44 19.98 -3.49
N SER A 378 11.77 18.84 -3.70
CA SER A 378 10.31 18.73 -3.69
C SER A 378 9.75 17.80 -2.61
N PHE A 379 10.64 17.17 -1.83
CA PHE A 379 10.31 16.22 -0.77
C PHE A 379 11.30 16.37 0.38
N ARG A 380 10.96 17.25 1.34
CA ARG A 380 11.81 17.59 2.50
C ARG A 380 12.42 16.38 3.24
N PRO A 381 11.70 15.25 3.44
CA PRO A 381 12.26 14.07 4.08
C PRO A 381 13.61 13.59 3.51
N ALA A 382 13.83 13.77 2.20
CA ALA A 382 15.05 13.32 1.55
C ALA A 382 16.31 14.08 2.00
N MET A 383 16.19 15.32 2.51
CA MET A 383 17.35 16.14 2.91
C MET A 383 18.24 15.46 3.95
N ARG A 384 17.66 14.74 4.92
CA ARG A 384 18.44 14.02 5.93
C ARG A 384 19.33 12.95 5.30
N ARG A 385 18.78 12.22 4.32
CA ARG A 385 19.52 11.18 3.58
C ARG A 385 20.59 11.79 2.68
N VAL A 386 20.36 12.98 2.11
CA VAL A 386 21.38 13.71 1.33
C VAL A 386 22.64 13.92 2.17
N PHE A 387 22.53 14.48 3.38
CA PHE A 387 23.69 14.76 4.22
C PHE A 387 24.47 13.49 4.59
N LEU A 388 23.77 12.41 4.92
CA LEU A 388 24.39 11.11 5.24
C LEU A 388 25.21 10.57 4.07
N HIS A 389 24.62 10.59 2.87
CA HIS A 389 25.28 10.05 1.67
C HIS A 389 26.34 11.00 1.10
N GLU A 390 26.25 12.30 1.37
CA GLU A 390 27.32 13.27 1.05
C GLU A 390 28.59 13.01 1.85
N ALA A 391 28.47 12.78 3.16
CA ALA A 391 29.60 12.37 3.99
C ALA A 391 30.21 11.06 3.48
N THR A 392 29.37 10.11 3.06
CA THR A 392 29.82 8.83 2.48
C THR A 392 30.53 9.02 1.14
N ALA A 393 30.03 9.90 0.26
CA ALA A 393 30.69 10.26 -0.99
C ALA A 393 32.09 10.86 -0.77
N ARG A 394 32.25 11.72 0.25
CA ARG A 394 33.55 12.29 0.61
C ARG A 394 34.53 11.21 1.06
N LEU A 395 34.09 10.30 1.92
CA LEU A 395 34.90 9.15 2.34
C LEU A 395 35.30 8.27 1.16
N MET A 396 34.38 7.97 0.24
CA MET A 396 34.68 7.20 -0.98
C MET A 396 35.70 7.90 -1.88
N ALA A 397 35.73 9.22 -1.89
CA ALA A 397 36.73 10.02 -2.61
C ALA A 397 38.06 10.22 -1.85
N GLY A 398 38.18 9.68 -0.63
CA GLY A 398 39.35 9.89 0.24
C GLY A 398 39.43 11.30 0.84
N ALA A 399 38.31 12.02 0.89
CA ALA A 399 38.18 13.32 1.55
C ALA A 399 37.58 13.17 2.96
N SER A 400 37.82 14.15 3.84
CA SER A 400 37.20 14.18 5.17
C SER A 400 35.66 14.31 5.07
N PRO A 401 34.88 13.52 5.83
CA PRO A 401 33.42 13.48 5.76
C PRO A 401 32.74 14.78 6.18
#